data_AF-T1ALS2-F1
#
_entry.id   AF-T1ALS2-F1
#
_cell.length_a   1.000
_cell.length_b   1.000
_cell.length_c   1.000
_cell.angle_alpha   90.00
_cell.angle_beta   90.00
_cell.angle_gamma   90.00
#
_symmetry.space_group_name_H-M   'P 1'
#
loop_
_entity.id
_entity.type
_entity.pdbx_description
1 polymer ?
#
loop_
_entity_poly.entity_id
_entity_poly.type
_entity_poly.pdbx_seq_one_letter_code
_entity_poly.pdbx_strand_id
1 'polypeptide(L)'
;GRSQGEVAQLFGVSVRAVNGWVSRARREGRAALAVGMRGRPKGTRLTGRQIRKMTGLLCDRRPDPLQLPFDLWTREAVVQLLVRKCGVEVSI
;
A
#
# COMPACT_ATOMS: atom_id res chain seq x y z
N GLY A 1 -21.53 -33.43 5.37
CA GLY A 1 -20.58 -32.34 5.69
C GLY A 1 -21.24 -31.36 6.64
N ARG A 2 -20.48 -30.62 7.46
CA ARG A 2 -21.02 -29.61 8.38
C ARG A 2 -21.66 -28.44 7.62
N SER A 3 -22.71 -27.86 8.18
CA SER A 3 -23.33 -26.63 7.67
C SER A 3 -22.39 -25.43 7.85
N GLN A 4 -22.58 -24.39 7.03
CA GLN A 4 -21.77 -23.16 7.14
C GLN A 4 -22.00 -22.43 8.48
N GLY A 5 -23.18 -22.61 9.10
CA GLY A 5 -23.49 -22.09 10.43
C GLY A 5 -22.70 -22.78 11.54
N GLU A 6 -22.63 -24.10 11.54
CA GLU A 6 -21.81 -24.87 12.50
C GLU A 6 -20.32 -24.55 12.35
N VAL A 7 -19.86 -24.38 11.11
CA VAL A 7 -18.48 -23.98 10.81
C VAL A 7 -18.19 -22.57 11.35
N ALA A 8 -19.12 -21.63 11.17
CA ALA A 8 -18.99 -20.27 11.68
C ALA A 8 -18.85 -20.24 13.21
N GLN A 9 -19.69 -21.00 13.92
CA GLN A 9 -19.61 -21.16 15.38
C GLN A 9 -18.28 -21.79 15.81
N LEU A 10 -17.85 -22.87 15.14
CA LEU A 10 -16.60 -23.57 15.45
C LEU A 10 -15.37 -22.66 15.32
N PHE A 11 -15.34 -21.79 14.31
CA PHE A 11 -14.22 -20.86 14.07
C PHE A 11 -14.39 -19.50 14.75
N GLY A 12 -15.50 -19.25 15.45
CA GLY A 12 -15.79 -17.95 16.08
C GLY A 12 -15.89 -16.79 15.09
N VAL A 13 -16.34 -17.06 13.86
CA VAL A 13 -16.49 -16.07 12.79
C VAL A 13 -17.94 -15.93 12.38
N SER A 14 -18.27 -14.88 11.62
CA SER A 14 -19.63 -14.72 11.08
C SER A 14 -19.90 -15.75 9.97
N VAL A 15 -21.17 -16.16 9.85
CA VAL A 15 -21.63 -17.03 8.73
C VAL A 15 -21.32 -16.37 7.38
N ARG A 16 -21.37 -15.04 7.31
CA ARG A 16 -21.00 -14.27 6.10
C ARG A 16 -19.54 -14.48 5.70
N ALA A 17 -18.61 -14.57 6.66
CA ALA A 17 -17.20 -14.84 6.37
C ALA A 17 -17.02 -16.24 5.76
N VAL A 18 -17.66 -17.25 6.36
CA VAL A 18 -17.64 -18.63 5.85
C VAL A 18 -18.24 -18.71 4.44
N ASN A 19 -19.40 -18.08 4.22
CA ASN A 19 -20.03 -18.02 2.89
C ASN A 19 -19.09 -17.39 1.85
N GLY A 20 -18.38 -16.32 2.21
CA GLY A 20 -17.37 -15.70 1.36
C GLY A 20 -16.21 -16.64 1.02
N TRP A 21 -15.67 -17.35 2.02
CA TRP A 21 -14.61 -18.33 1.80
C TRP A 21 -15.04 -19.49 0.89
N VAL A 22 -16.24 -20.04 1.13
CA VAL A 22 -16.78 -21.14 0.32
C VAL A 22 -17.02 -20.68 -1.12
N SER A 23 -17.61 -19.51 -1.32
CA SER A 23 -17.84 -18.94 -2.65
C SER A 23 -16.51 -18.75 -3.41
N ARG A 24 -15.52 -18.15 -2.75
CA ARG A 24 -14.19 -17.92 -3.32
C ARG A 24 -13.48 -19.22 -3.66
N ALA A 25 -13.51 -20.20 -2.76
CA ALA A 25 -12.91 -21.52 -2.99
C ALA A 25 -13.59 -22.30 -4.14
N ARG A 26 -14.90 -22.14 -4.34
CA ARG A 26 -15.60 -22.72 -5.49
C ARG A 26 -15.18 -22.10 -6.82
N ARG A 27 -14.89 -20.79 -6.84
CA ARG A 27 -14.52 -20.05 -8.06
C ARG A 27 -13.05 -20.22 -8.42
N GLU A 28 -12.16 -20.14 -7.43
CA GLU A 28 -10.71 -20.02 -7.62
C GLU A 28 -9.94 -21.27 -7.11
N GLY A 29 -10.66 -22.28 -6.61
CA GLY A 29 -10.08 -23.47 -6.00
C GLY A 29 -9.54 -23.25 -4.59
N ARG A 30 -8.94 -24.30 -4.02
CA ARG A 30 -8.47 -24.30 -2.62
C ARG A 30 -7.32 -23.31 -2.37
N ALA A 31 -6.52 -23.02 -3.40
CA ALA A 31 -5.44 -22.04 -3.34
C ALA A 31 -5.93 -20.62 -2.99
N ALA A 32 -7.19 -20.32 -3.26
CA ALA A 32 -7.80 -19.04 -2.93
C ALA A 32 -7.96 -18.79 -1.42
N LEU A 33 -7.90 -19.84 -0.61
CA LEU A 33 -7.91 -19.73 0.85
C LEU A 33 -6.50 -19.53 1.45
N ALA A 34 -5.45 -19.55 0.63
CA ALA A 34 -4.10 -19.26 1.09
C ALA A 34 -4.02 -17.83 1.66
N VAL A 35 -3.24 -17.68 2.72
CA VAL A 35 -2.99 -16.37 3.34
C VAL A 35 -2.25 -15.48 2.34
N GLY A 36 -2.85 -14.35 1.98
CA GLY A 36 -2.21 -13.33 1.16
C GLY A 36 -1.21 -12.48 1.98
N MET A 37 -0.45 -11.63 1.29
CA MET A 37 0.42 -10.66 1.96
C MET A 37 -0.41 -9.71 2.83
N ARG A 38 -0.09 -9.65 4.12
CA ARG A 38 -0.70 -8.71 5.09
C ARG A 38 0.30 -7.61 5.44
N GLY A 39 -0.22 -6.43 5.78
CA GLY A 39 0.61 -5.29 6.20
C GLY A 39 1.11 -4.42 5.05
N ARG A 40 2.01 -3.48 5.37
CA ARG A 40 2.57 -2.53 4.39
C ARG A 40 3.32 -3.29 3.28
N PRO A 41 3.08 -2.98 2.00
CA PRO A 41 3.84 -3.57 0.91
C PRO A 41 5.34 -3.41 1.12
N LYS A 42 6.10 -4.47 0.85
CA LYS A 42 7.57 -4.42 0.92
C LYS A 42 8.11 -3.56 -0.23
N GLY A 43 9.04 -2.67 0.09
CA GLY A 43 9.73 -1.82 -0.87
C GLY A 43 9.21 -0.38 -0.93
N THR A 44 9.70 0.35 -1.92
CA THR A 44 9.38 1.75 -2.18
C THR A 44 8.77 1.90 -3.57
N ARG A 45 7.94 2.92 -3.75
CA ARG A 45 7.37 3.27 -5.07
C ARG A 45 8.38 3.94 -6.00
N LEU A 46 9.57 4.31 -5.48
CA LEU A 46 10.61 4.96 -6.25
C LEU A 46 11.65 3.94 -6.74
N THR A 47 12.05 4.06 -8.00
CA THR A 47 13.22 3.34 -8.53
C THR A 47 14.50 3.82 -7.84
N GLY A 48 15.54 2.99 -7.79
CA GLY A 48 16.83 3.39 -7.20
C GLY A 48 17.41 4.67 -7.82
N ARG A 49 17.21 4.89 -9.12
CA ARG A 49 17.59 6.14 -9.81
C ARG A 49 16.80 7.34 -9.32
N GLN A 50 15.47 7.19 -9.16
CA GLN A 50 14.63 8.25 -8.60
C GLN A 50 15.07 8.59 -7.19
N ILE A 51 15.28 7.59 -6.33
CA ILE A 51 15.77 7.80 -4.96
C ILE A 51 17.05 8.64 -4.96
N ARG A 52 18.08 8.22 -5.71
CA ARG A 52 19.36 8.94 -5.78
C ARG A 52 19.19 10.40 -6.25
N LYS A 53 18.35 10.62 -7.27
CA LYS A 53 18.07 11.96 -7.78
C LYS A 53 17.36 12.82 -6.73
N MET A 54 16.37 12.25 -6.04
CA MET A 54 15.61 12.95 -5.02
C MET A 54 16.46 13.27 -3.80
N THR A 55 17.26 12.33 -3.31
CA THR A 55 18.15 12.56 -2.17
C THR A 55 19.19 13.64 -2.47
N GLY A 56 19.76 13.66 -3.68
CA GLY A 56 20.65 14.75 -4.10
C GLY A 56 19.93 16.11 -4.10
N LEU A 57 18.72 16.19 -4.67
CA LEU A 57 17.94 17.43 -4.65
C LEU A 57 17.60 17.93 -3.24
N LEU A 58 17.27 17.01 -2.33
CA LEU A 58 16.89 17.35 -0.96
C LEU A 58 18.10 17.77 -0.11
N CYS A 59 19.27 17.16 -0.32
CA CYS A 59 20.49 17.49 0.41
C CYS A 59 21.19 18.75 -0.14
N ASP A 60 21.21 18.92 -1.46
CA ASP A 60 22.03 19.94 -2.13
C ASP A 60 21.27 21.25 -2.37
N ARG A 61 19.93 21.26 -2.24
CA ARG A 61 19.10 22.43 -2.55
C ARG A 61 18.07 22.70 -1.45
N ARG A 62 17.75 23.98 -1.30
CA ARG A 62 16.57 24.43 -0.55
C ARG A 62 15.30 24.24 -1.41
N PRO A 63 14.09 24.19 -0.84
CA PRO A 63 12.84 24.04 -1.61
C PRO A 63 12.47 25.30 -2.42
N ASP A 64 12.95 26.45 -1.98
CA ASP A 64 12.64 27.78 -2.54
C ASP A 64 12.94 27.92 -4.06
N PRO A 65 14.09 27.47 -4.60
CA PRO A 65 14.37 27.49 -6.03
C PRO A 65 13.56 26.47 -6.85
N LEU A 66 12.74 25.62 -6.21
CA LEU A 66 11.94 24.59 -6.87
C LEU A 66 10.47 24.99 -7.07
N GLN A 67 10.11 26.26 -6.78
CA GLN A 67 8.74 26.79 -6.89
C GLN A 67 7.73 25.93 -6.12
N LEU A 68 8.15 25.48 -4.94
CA LEU A 68 7.27 24.83 -3.98
C LEU A 68 6.75 25.92 -3.03
N PRO A 69 5.51 25.84 -2.53
CA PRO A 69 4.91 26.88 -1.69
C PRO A 69 5.45 26.84 -0.24
N PHE A 70 6.67 26.36 -0.03
CA PHE A 70 7.26 26.11 1.28
C PHE A 70 8.71 26.59 1.31
N ASP A 71 9.07 27.31 2.37
CA ASP A 71 10.44 27.81 2.58
C ASP A 71 11.39 26.73 3.13
N LEU A 72 10.82 25.62 3.63
CA LEU A 72 11.53 24.50 4.25
C LEU A 72 11.08 23.15 3.66
N TRP A 73 11.94 22.15 3.79
CA TRP A 73 11.60 20.78 3.40
C TRP A 73 10.60 20.18 4.39
N THR A 74 9.31 20.35 4.09
CA THR A 74 8.23 19.65 4.80
C THR A 74 7.90 18.33 4.09
N ARG A 75 7.16 17.46 4.78
CA ARG A 75 6.69 16.20 4.21
C ARG A 75 5.86 16.46 2.95
N GLU A 76 4.99 17.47 2.99
CA GLU A 76 4.13 17.93 1.91
C GLU A 76 4.96 18.44 0.72
N ALA A 77 6.01 19.22 0.98
CA ALA A 77 6.93 19.71 -0.04
C ALA A 77 7.60 18.55 -0.79
N VAL A 78 8.04 17.53 -0.04
CA VAL A 78 8.65 16.32 -0.61
C VAL A 78 7.62 15.55 -1.43
N VAL A 79 6.39 15.36 -0.94
CA VAL A 79 5.32 14.69 -1.71
C VAL A 79 5.06 15.41 -3.04
N GLN A 80 4.91 16.75 -3.02
CA GLN A 80 4.71 17.52 -4.26
C GLN A 80 5.88 17.38 -5.23
N LEU A 81 7.11 17.38 -4.71
CA LEU A 81 8.30 17.18 -5.52
C LEU A 81 8.34 15.77 -6.15
N LEU A 82 7.94 14.73 -5.41
CA LEU A 82 7.83 13.36 -5.92
C LEU A 82 6.77 13.24 -7.02
N VAL A 83 5.62 13.88 -6.86
CA VAL A 83 4.59 13.92 -7.92
C VAL A 83 5.15 14.59 -9.18
N ARG A 84 5.74 15.78 -9.05
CA ARG A 84 6.27 16.54 -10.20
C ARG A 84 7.44 15.87 -10.92
N LYS A 85 8.38 15.25 -10.19
CA LYS A 85 9.65 14.72 -10.76
C LYS A 85 9.65 13.22 -11.01
N CYS A 86 8.80 12.47 -10.31
CA CYS A 86 8.76 11.02 -10.37
C CYS A 86 7.39 10.46 -10.77
N GLY A 87 6.32 11.27 -10.80
CA GLY A 87 4.96 10.80 -11.04
C GLY A 87 4.42 9.90 -9.93
N VAL A 88 5.03 9.97 -8.73
CA VAL A 88 4.69 9.09 -7.61
C VAL A 88 3.98 9.90 -6.54
N GLU A 89 2.71 9.55 -6.30
CA GLU A 89 1.93 10.09 -5.21
C GLU A 89 2.05 9.21 -3.97
N VAL A 90 2.33 9.83 -2.82
CA VAL A 90 2.39 9.16 -1.53
C VAL A 90 1.50 9.88 -0.53
N SER A 91 0.85 9.12 0.36
CA SER A 91 0.04 9.68 1.44
C SER A 91 0.90 10.57 2.32
N ILE A 92 0.39 11.76 2.67
CA ILE A 92 0.92 12.64 3.73
C ILE A 92 0.75 11.97 5.11
#